data_AF-A0A6G6A501-F1
#
_entry.id   AF-A0A6G6A501-F1
#
_cell.length_a   1.000
_cell.length_b   1.000
_cell.length_c   1.000
_cell.angle_alpha   90.00
_cell.angle_beta   90.00
_cell.angle_gamma   90.00
#
_symmetry.space_group_name_H-M   'P 1'
#
loop_
_entity.id
_entity.type
_entity.pdbx_description
1 polymer ?
#
loop_
_entity_poly.entity_id
_entity_poly.type
_entity_poly.pdbx_seq_one_letter_code
_entity_poly.pdbx_strand_id
1 'polypeptide(L)'
;LFDGPKSFILNNIEKINLIFSLVTCKNKNIMSKQSKISNFHTRVRAANRIGPHSEDVISVIVGSLLGDGYANKRSVEGTRLCYRQSIVHKDYLFWLYEFFYTRGYTAKNSIVSNNSNNSFNLYTFRSFNFIHKLFWKKNKLYINSILCKYTSPLALTIWIMRYGKFVNGNLHLYCYVHTSKDVQILNKMLKSLYGINCNKLECKNNHFIINIDKESVNSIIKIITPFCETYKLHNIGLFKNINKNKFIFNNLEKNFGTSNFTIRET
;
A
#
# COMPACT_ATOMS: atom_id res chain seq x y z
N LEU A 1 11.82 -15.84 -45.81
CA LEU A 1 12.68 -15.42 -44.68
C LEU A 1 11.78 -14.98 -43.55
N PHE A 2 11.79 -15.74 -42.45
CA PHE A 2 10.86 -15.60 -41.32
C PHE A 2 11.39 -14.58 -40.31
N ASP A 3 10.77 -13.41 -40.22
CA ASP A 3 10.86 -12.56 -39.02
C ASP A 3 9.75 -12.96 -38.05
N GLY A 4 10.08 -13.91 -37.18
CA GLY A 4 9.21 -14.37 -36.10
C GLY A 4 9.13 -13.38 -34.91
N PRO A 5 8.34 -13.73 -33.87
CA PRO A 5 7.97 -12.85 -32.74
C PRO A 5 9.12 -12.42 -31.79
N LYS A 6 10.38 -12.66 -32.17
CA LYS A 6 11.56 -12.25 -31.39
C LYS A 6 11.72 -10.73 -31.30
N SER A 7 11.38 -9.97 -32.34
CA SER A 7 11.54 -8.50 -32.34
C SER A 7 10.58 -7.79 -31.37
N PHE A 8 9.35 -8.29 -31.22
CA PHE A 8 8.38 -7.72 -30.27
C PHE A 8 8.72 -8.04 -28.80
N ILE A 9 9.29 -9.23 -28.56
CA ILE A 9 9.72 -9.65 -27.22
C ILE A 9 11.01 -8.91 -26.80
N LEU A 10 11.99 -8.77 -27.70
CA LEU A 10 13.22 -8.00 -27.42
C LEU A 10 12.90 -6.53 -27.10
N ASN A 11 12.03 -5.88 -27.88
CA ASN A 11 11.63 -4.49 -27.62
C ASN A 11 10.95 -4.29 -26.27
N ASN A 12 10.19 -5.29 -25.78
CA ASN A 12 9.57 -5.22 -24.46
C ASN A 12 10.57 -5.50 -23.33
N ILE A 13 11.53 -6.41 -23.53
CA ILE A 13 12.60 -6.66 -22.56
C ILE A 13 13.52 -5.44 -22.44
N GLU A 14 13.87 -4.79 -23.54
CA GLU A 14 14.65 -3.56 -23.53
C GLU A 14 13.90 -2.41 -22.84
N LYS A 15 12.59 -2.24 -23.08
CA LYS A 15 11.75 -1.28 -22.35
C LYS A 15 11.69 -1.58 -20.85
N ILE A 16 11.53 -2.84 -20.47
CA ILE A 16 11.49 -3.27 -19.06
C ILE A 16 12.85 -3.00 -18.41
N ASN A 17 13.96 -3.35 -19.08
CA ASN A 17 15.31 -3.09 -18.59
C ASN A 17 15.61 -1.58 -18.49
N LEU A 18 15.11 -0.76 -19.42
CA LEU A 18 15.23 0.70 -19.36
C LEU A 18 14.44 1.26 -18.17
N ILE A 19 13.23 0.74 -17.91
CA ILE A 19 12.43 1.11 -16.73
C ILE A 19 13.14 0.68 -15.44
N PHE A 20 13.70 -0.54 -15.38
CA PHE A 20 14.47 -1.00 -14.23
C PHE A 20 15.76 -0.20 -14.01
N SER A 21 16.48 0.16 -15.08
CA SER A 21 17.63 1.07 -15.04
C SER A 21 17.24 2.46 -14.54
N LEU A 22 16.13 3.03 -15.01
CA LEU A 22 15.63 4.32 -14.54
C LEU A 22 15.17 4.28 -13.08
N VAL A 23 14.55 3.18 -12.63
CA VAL A 23 14.15 2.97 -11.23
C VAL A 23 15.37 2.79 -10.33
N THR A 24 16.38 2.04 -10.76
CA THR A 24 17.62 1.82 -9.99
C THR A 24 18.52 3.06 -9.96
N CYS A 25 18.62 3.82 -11.04
CA CYS A 25 19.34 5.10 -11.08
C CYS A 25 18.62 6.19 -10.26
N LYS A 26 17.28 6.21 -10.23
CA LYS A 26 16.54 7.09 -9.31
C LYS A 26 16.77 6.68 -7.85
N ASN A 27 16.79 5.39 -7.54
CA ASN A 27 17.02 4.91 -6.17
C ASN A 27 18.43 5.20 -5.64
N LYS A 28 19.47 5.15 -6.48
CA LYS A 28 20.84 5.51 -6.05
C LYS A 28 20.99 6.99 -5.69
N ASN A 29 20.24 7.89 -6.35
CA ASN A 29 20.25 9.33 -6.05
C ASN A 29 19.31 9.76 -4.92
N ILE A 30 18.45 8.87 -4.40
CA ILE A 30 17.57 9.16 -3.27
C ILE A 30 18.29 8.98 -1.92
N MET A 31 19.39 8.21 -1.87
CA MET A 31 20.08 7.87 -0.61
C MET A 31 21.10 8.90 -0.09
N SER A 32 21.25 10.08 -0.69
CA SER A 32 22.17 11.13 -0.20
C SER A 32 21.53 12.49 0.08
N LYS A 33 20.20 12.63 -0.07
CA LYS A 33 19.48 13.80 0.46
C LYS A 33 18.76 13.41 1.74
N GLN A 34 19.46 13.56 2.85
CA GLN A 34 18.84 13.66 4.17
C GLN A 34 17.84 14.82 4.10
N SER A 35 16.59 14.48 3.78
CA SER A 35 15.52 15.46 3.63
C SER A 35 15.33 16.12 4.98
N LYS A 36 15.62 17.42 5.06
CA LYS A 36 15.25 18.26 6.20
C LYS A 36 13.87 17.83 6.66
N ILE A 37 13.75 17.37 7.91
CA ILE A 37 12.47 16.98 8.50
C ILE A 37 11.50 18.13 8.23
N SER A 38 10.50 17.90 7.40
CA SER A 38 9.44 18.88 7.14
C SER A 38 8.59 18.96 8.40
N ASN A 39 9.04 19.74 9.37
CA ASN A 39 8.28 19.99 10.57
C ASN A 39 7.08 20.86 10.19
N PHE A 40 5.95 20.23 9.89
CA PHE A 40 4.67 20.93 9.86
C PHE A 40 4.41 21.46 11.26
N HIS A 41 4.75 22.73 11.46
CA HIS A 41 4.82 23.32 12.78
C HIS A 41 3.45 23.30 13.47
N THR A 42 3.41 22.78 14.69
CA THR A 42 2.16 22.60 15.46
C THR A 42 1.44 23.90 15.79
N ARG A 43 2.14 25.04 15.73
CA ARG A 43 1.55 26.37 15.97
C ARG A 43 0.81 26.95 14.75
N VAL A 44 0.81 26.25 13.61
CA VAL A 44 0.04 26.66 12.43
C VAL A 44 -1.39 26.12 12.55
N ARG A 45 -2.39 26.99 12.40
CA ARG A 45 -3.80 26.59 12.34
C ARG A 45 -4.01 25.54 11.25
N ALA A 46 -4.87 24.55 11.51
CA ALA A 46 -5.12 23.45 10.57
C ALA A 46 -5.50 23.90 9.15
N ALA A 47 -6.30 24.96 9.03
CA ALA A 47 -6.68 25.55 7.74
C ALA A 47 -5.48 26.04 6.91
N ASN A 48 -4.38 26.40 7.58
CA ASN A 48 -3.17 26.93 6.97
C ASN A 48 -2.07 25.86 6.86
N ARG A 49 -2.29 24.64 7.38
CA ARG A 49 -1.39 23.51 7.15
C ARG A 49 -1.67 22.94 5.77
N ILE A 50 -0.93 23.48 4.82
CA ILE A 50 -0.93 23.12 3.40
C ILE A 50 0.44 22.49 3.10
N GLY A 51 0.48 21.53 2.18
CA GLY A 51 1.71 20.80 1.78
C GLY A 51 2.84 21.69 1.21
N PRO A 52 3.87 21.10 0.57
CA PRO A 52 3.82 19.84 -0.17
C PRO A 52 3.89 18.59 0.71
N HIS A 53 3.33 17.48 0.24
CA HIS A 53 3.43 16.17 0.88
C HIS A 53 4.27 15.25 0.01
N SER A 54 5.13 14.44 0.63
CA SER A 54 5.93 13.46 -0.10
C SER A 54 5.04 12.34 -0.67
N GLU A 55 5.49 11.75 -1.78
CA GLU A 55 4.75 10.70 -2.48
C GLU A 55 4.52 9.46 -1.60
N ASP A 56 5.49 9.10 -0.77
CA ASP A 56 5.39 7.98 0.16
C ASP A 56 4.30 8.21 1.22
N VAL A 57 4.16 9.43 1.74
CA VAL A 57 3.08 9.81 2.67
C VAL A 57 1.73 9.64 2.01
N ILE A 58 1.56 10.17 0.80
CA ILE A 58 0.30 10.02 0.07
C ILE A 58 0.01 8.53 -0.19
N SER A 59 1.04 7.76 -0.56
CA SER A 59 0.93 6.33 -0.82
C SER A 59 0.50 5.54 0.41
N VAL A 60 1.11 5.78 1.58
CA VAL A 60 0.75 5.11 2.83
C VAL A 60 -0.67 5.49 3.28
N ILE A 61 -1.05 6.77 3.13
CA ILE A 61 -2.42 7.21 3.43
C ILE A 61 -3.42 6.50 2.52
N VAL A 62 -3.20 6.52 1.20
CA VAL A 62 -4.10 5.90 0.21
C VAL A 62 -4.20 4.40 0.42
N GLY A 63 -3.08 3.70 0.62
CA GLY A 63 -3.07 2.27 0.92
C GLY A 63 -3.82 1.93 2.21
N SER A 64 -3.74 2.79 3.23
CA SER A 64 -4.50 2.62 4.47
C SER A 64 -6.00 2.79 4.27
N LEU A 65 -6.42 3.81 3.49
CA LEU A 65 -7.82 4.12 3.22
C LEU A 65 -8.51 3.12 2.27
N LEU A 66 -7.75 2.41 1.43
CA LEU A 66 -8.25 1.28 0.64
C LEU A 66 -8.70 0.09 1.52
N GLY A 67 -8.17 0.00 2.74
CA GLY A 67 -8.58 -0.96 3.76
C GLY A 67 -9.56 -0.38 4.77
N ASP A 68 -9.22 -0.42 6.06
CA ASP A 68 -10.06 0.07 7.18
C ASP A 68 -9.73 1.50 7.64
N GLY A 69 -8.85 2.21 6.93
CA GLY A 69 -8.43 3.55 7.31
C GLY A 69 -9.57 4.56 7.34
N TYR A 70 -9.48 5.54 8.24
CA TYR A 70 -10.50 6.57 8.38
C TYR A 70 -9.95 7.98 8.18
N ALA A 71 -10.58 8.74 7.27
CA ALA A 71 -10.31 10.15 7.05
C ALA A 71 -11.45 11.00 7.65
N ASN A 72 -11.17 11.63 8.79
CA ASN A 72 -12.10 12.51 9.47
C ASN A 72 -12.03 13.93 8.86
N LYS A 73 -13.02 14.29 8.04
CA LYS A 73 -13.15 15.67 7.52
C LYS A 73 -13.61 16.63 8.61
N ARG A 74 -12.73 17.55 8.97
CA ARG A 74 -12.94 18.62 9.95
C ARG A 74 -13.38 19.87 9.20
N SER A 75 -14.70 20.10 9.14
CA SER A 75 -15.38 21.27 8.56
C SER A 75 -14.53 22.15 7.61
N VAL A 76 -14.26 23.40 7.97
CA VAL A 76 -13.48 24.35 7.16
C VAL A 76 -11.98 24.04 7.20
N GLU A 77 -11.51 23.41 8.28
CA GLU A 77 -10.10 23.23 8.62
C GLU A 77 -9.35 22.29 7.67
N GLY A 78 -9.91 21.13 7.34
CA GLY A 78 -9.20 20.14 6.55
C GLY A 78 -9.61 18.70 6.83
N THR A 79 -8.70 17.77 6.56
CA THR A 79 -8.90 16.35 6.81
C THR A 79 -7.84 15.82 7.76
N ARG A 80 -8.26 15.02 8.74
CA ARG A 80 -7.42 14.34 9.71
C ARG A 80 -7.49 12.83 9.47
N LEU A 81 -6.34 12.17 9.35
CA LEU A 81 -6.29 10.71 9.28
C LEU A 81 -6.22 10.16 10.70
N CYS A 82 -7.09 9.19 10.98
CA CYS A 82 -7.19 8.51 12.27
C CYS A 82 -6.80 7.05 12.09
N TYR A 83 -5.80 6.60 12.84
CA TYR A 83 -5.34 5.22 12.83
C TYR A 83 -5.70 4.56 14.14
N ARG A 84 -6.42 3.44 14.07
CA ARG A 84 -6.82 2.63 15.22
C ARG A 84 -6.68 1.16 14.87
N GLN A 85 -6.02 0.41 15.72
CA GLN A 85 -5.81 -1.03 15.52
C GLN A 85 -5.97 -1.78 16.83
N SER A 86 -6.43 -3.03 16.75
CA SER A 86 -6.48 -3.92 17.90
C SER A 86 -5.08 -4.25 18.40
N ILE A 87 -4.98 -4.73 19.64
CA ILE A 87 -3.70 -5.10 20.26
C ILE A 87 -2.93 -6.15 19.43
N VAL A 88 -3.64 -7.02 18.71
CA VAL A 88 -3.06 -8.06 17.83
C VAL A 88 -2.29 -7.45 16.66
N HIS A 89 -2.65 -6.23 16.23
CA HIS A 89 -2.01 -5.50 15.13
C HIS A 89 -1.22 -4.28 15.62
N LYS A 90 -0.81 -4.24 16.89
CA LYS A 90 -0.07 -3.10 17.48
C LYS A 90 1.23 -2.78 16.73
N ASP A 91 1.96 -3.79 16.26
CA ASP A 91 3.24 -3.60 15.55
C ASP A 91 3.05 -2.78 14.27
N TYR A 92 1.94 -3.02 13.55
CA TYR A 92 1.58 -2.25 12.36
C TYR A 92 1.24 -0.80 12.70
N LEU A 93 0.48 -0.58 13.77
CA LEU A 93 0.15 0.77 14.21
C LEU A 93 1.40 1.54 14.63
N PHE A 94 2.33 0.89 15.33
CA PHE A 94 3.58 1.53 15.77
C PHE A 94 4.48 1.84 14.58
N TRP A 95 4.52 0.97 13.57
CA TRP A 95 5.19 1.26 12.30
C TRP A 95 4.58 2.49 11.59
N LEU A 96 3.25 2.56 11.50
CA LEU A 96 2.56 3.73 10.93
C LEU A 96 2.89 5.01 11.72
N TYR A 97 2.84 4.93 13.06
CA TYR A 97 3.17 6.06 13.93
C TYR A 97 4.59 6.55 13.66
N GLU A 98 5.58 5.66 13.65
CA GLU A 98 6.98 6.02 13.41
C GLU A 98 7.17 6.62 12.01
N PHE A 99 6.55 6.01 10.99
CA PHE A 99 6.59 6.50 9.61
C PHE A 99 6.09 7.96 9.51
N PHE A 100 4.97 8.29 10.16
CA PHE A 100 4.39 9.64 10.12
C PHE A 100 5.06 10.61 11.09
N TYR A 101 5.52 10.14 12.25
CA TYR A 101 6.21 10.94 13.26
C TYR A 101 7.53 11.48 12.72
N THR A 102 8.35 10.60 12.15
CA THR A 102 9.65 10.96 11.52
C THR A 102 9.51 11.94 10.35
N ARG A 103 8.31 12.08 9.79
CA ARG A 103 7.97 13.00 8.69
C ARG A 103 7.21 14.25 9.15
N GLY A 104 6.99 14.43 10.46
CA GLY A 104 6.35 15.62 11.03
C GLY A 104 4.82 15.68 10.91
N TYR A 105 4.15 14.53 10.71
CA TYR A 105 2.69 14.47 10.54
C TYR A 105 1.91 14.19 11.83
N THR A 106 2.59 13.81 12.92
CA THR A 106 1.96 13.59 14.22
C THR A 106 2.90 14.04 15.35
N ALA A 107 2.33 14.27 16.52
CA ALA A 107 3.10 14.69 17.69
C ALA A 107 3.86 13.50 18.31
N LYS A 108 4.96 13.81 18.99
CA LYS A 108 5.67 12.84 19.83
C LYS A 108 4.71 12.30 20.89
N ASN A 109 4.76 10.99 21.15
CA ASN A 109 3.95 10.29 22.15
C ASN A 109 2.43 10.46 21.95
N SER A 110 1.97 10.57 20.69
CA SER A 110 0.54 10.73 20.36
C SER A 110 -0.26 9.42 20.37
N ILE A 111 0.39 8.28 20.65
CA ILE A 111 -0.27 6.99 20.76
C ILE A 111 -1.10 6.96 22.05
N VAL A 112 -2.37 6.61 21.89
CA VAL A 112 -3.31 6.34 22.97
C VAL A 112 -3.60 4.85 22.99
N SER A 113 -3.36 4.22 24.14
CA SER A 113 -3.54 2.78 24.38
C SER A 113 -4.67 2.54 25.36
N ASN A 114 -5.61 1.70 24.96
CA ASN A 114 -6.67 1.15 25.82
C ASN A 114 -6.52 -0.38 25.89
N ASN A 115 -7.25 -1.06 26.78
CA ASN A 115 -7.13 -2.51 27.02
C ASN A 115 -7.19 -3.40 25.75
N SER A 116 -7.89 -2.96 24.70
CA SER A 116 -8.08 -3.75 23.48
C SER A 116 -7.49 -3.13 22.21
N ASN A 117 -7.13 -1.84 22.24
CA ASN A 117 -6.82 -1.09 21.02
C ASN A 117 -5.76 -0.01 21.28
N ASN A 118 -4.98 0.26 20.24
CA ASN A 118 -4.08 1.40 20.18
C ASN A 118 -4.55 2.34 19.07
N SER A 119 -4.37 3.64 19.24
CA SER A 119 -4.68 4.63 18.20
C SER A 119 -3.76 5.83 18.24
N PHE A 120 -3.62 6.51 17.11
CA PHE A 120 -3.01 7.84 17.03
C PHE A 120 -3.66 8.60 15.87
N ASN A 121 -3.48 9.92 15.87
CA ASN A 121 -4.01 10.78 14.81
C ASN A 121 -2.87 11.54 14.14
N LEU A 122 -3.03 11.78 12.85
CA LEU A 122 -2.24 12.80 12.18
C LEU A 122 -2.77 14.18 12.55
N TYR A 123 -1.94 15.19 12.28
CA TYR A 123 -2.40 16.56 12.19
C TYR A 123 -3.47 16.73 11.10
N THR A 124 -4.38 17.67 11.30
CA THR A 124 -5.37 18.05 10.29
C THR A 124 -4.70 18.93 9.23
N PHE A 125 -4.78 18.51 7.97
CA PHE A 125 -4.28 19.27 6.82
C PHE A 125 -5.41 19.66 5.88
N ARG A 126 -5.41 20.93 5.46
CA ARG A 126 -6.33 21.40 4.41
C ARG A 126 -6.04 20.71 3.08
N SER A 127 -4.76 20.46 2.80
CA SER A 127 -4.28 19.75 1.61
C SER A 127 -4.63 18.26 1.58
N PHE A 128 -5.11 17.64 2.65
CA PHE A 128 -5.64 16.27 2.61
C PHE A 128 -7.10 16.18 2.16
N ASN A 129 -7.76 17.30 1.92
CA ASN A 129 -9.15 17.29 1.46
C ASN A 129 -9.34 16.60 0.10
N PHE A 130 -8.34 16.63 -0.79
CA PHE A 130 -8.45 15.89 -2.05
C PHE A 130 -8.46 14.38 -1.81
N ILE A 131 -7.67 13.88 -0.85
CA ILE A 131 -7.63 12.46 -0.49
C ILE A 131 -9.01 12.04 0.02
N HIS A 132 -9.62 12.81 0.93
CA HIS A 132 -10.98 12.51 1.39
C HIS A 132 -11.98 12.45 0.24
N LYS A 133 -11.87 13.33 -0.76
CA LYS A 133 -12.76 13.32 -1.94
C LYS A 133 -12.59 12.07 -2.81
N LEU A 134 -11.47 11.36 -2.73
CA LEU A 134 -11.26 10.09 -3.46
C LEU A 134 -12.12 8.96 -2.91
N PHE A 135 -12.45 8.99 -1.60
CA PHE A 135 -13.10 7.90 -0.88
C PHE A 135 -14.51 8.26 -0.37
N TRP A 136 -14.89 9.55 -0.29
CA TRP A 136 -16.20 9.97 0.22
C TRP A 136 -16.92 10.98 -0.67
N LYS A 137 -18.21 10.72 -0.95
CA LYS A 137 -19.13 11.62 -1.67
C LYS A 137 -20.42 11.75 -0.87
N LYS A 138 -20.81 12.99 -0.51
CA LYS A 138 -21.97 13.27 0.37
C LYS A 138 -21.97 12.41 1.64
N ASN A 139 -20.81 12.30 2.30
CA ASN A 139 -20.56 11.49 3.51
C ASN A 139 -20.79 9.97 3.36
N LYS A 140 -21.02 9.46 2.15
CA LYS A 140 -21.03 8.03 1.87
C LYS A 140 -19.70 7.61 1.27
N LEU A 141 -19.18 6.47 1.72
CA LEU A 141 -17.98 5.87 1.15
C LEU A 141 -18.25 5.48 -0.30
N TYR A 142 -17.32 5.77 -1.20
CA TYR A 142 -17.36 5.41 -2.62
C TYR A 142 -15.92 5.38 -3.16
N ILE A 143 -15.70 4.83 -4.35
CA ILE A 143 -14.39 4.86 -5.00
C ILE A 143 -14.44 5.80 -6.20
N ASN A 144 -13.66 6.88 -6.14
CA ASN A 144 -13.44 7.75 -7.29
C ASN A 144 -12.44 7.09 -8.26
N SER A 145 -12.74 7.06 -9.56
CA SER A 145 -11.83 6.47 -10.56
C SER A 145 -10.47 7.18 -10.63
N ILE A 146 -10.38 8.46 -10.22
CA ILE A 146 -9.12 9.21 -10.12
C ILE A 146 -8.14 8.58 -9.10
N LEU A 147 -8.64 7.74 -8.19
CA LEU A 147 -7.83 7.00 -7.21
C LEU A 147 -6.66 6.24 -7.86
N CYS A 148 -6.81 5.78 -9.12
CA CYS A 148 -5.74 5.12 -9.85
C CYS A 148 -4.44 5.93 -9.93
N LYS A 149 -4.52 7.27 -9.92
CA LYS A 149 -3.34 8.16 -9.95
C LYS A 149 -2.54 8.17 -8.64
N TYR A 150 -3.15 7.71 -7.55
CA TYR A 150 -2.56 7.73 -6.21
C TYR A 150 -2.34 6.34 -5.60
N THR A 151 -2.80 5.29 -6.28
CA THR A 151 -2.55 3.89 -5.89
C THR A 151 -1.19 3.45 -6.44
N SER A 152 -0.10 3.96 -5.88
CA SER A 152 1.27 3.56 -6.19
C SER A 152 1.58 2.12 -5.77
N PRO A 153 2.72 1.52 -6.20
CA PRO A 153 3.15 0.22 -5.69
C PRO A 153 3.26 0.16 -4.17
N LEU A 154 3.67 1.26 -3.52
CA LEU A 154 3.68 1.36 -2.06
C LEU A 154 2.26 1.38 -1.49
N ALA A 155 1.32 2.11 -2.08
CA ALA A 155 -0.07 2.10 -1.65
C ALA A 155 -0.69 0.69 -1.76
N LEU A 156 -0.41 -0.01 -2.86
CA LEU A 156 -0.81 -1.41 -3.05
C LEU A 156 -0.18 -2.31 -1.98
N THR A 157 1.11 -2.14 -1.70
CA THR A 157 1.82 -2.88 -0.66
C THR A 157 1.14 -2.69 0.70
N ILE A 158 0.86 -1.46 1.11
CA ILE A 158 0.21 -1.16 2.39
C ILE A 158 -1.18 -1.82 2.48
N TRP A 159 -1.95 -1.76 1.40
CA TRP A 159 -3.27 -2.39 1.34
C TRP A 159 -3.18 -3.92 1.47
N ILE A 160 -2.32 -4.56 0.67
CA ILE A 160 -2.12 -6.02 0.69
C ILE A 160 -1.58 -6.48 2.04
N MET A 161 -0.60 -5.77 2.60
CA MET A 161 0.08 -6.18 3.82
C MET A 161 -0.88 -6.27 5.00
N ARG A 162 -1.83 -5.34 5.11
CA ARG A 162 -2.77 -5.30 6.23
C ARG A 162 -4.06 -6.09 5.98
N TYR A 163 -4.54 -6.14 4.74
CA TYR A 163 -5.87 -6.68 4.40
C TYR A 163 -5.85 -7.83 3.39
N GLY A 164 -4.66 -8.33 3.04
CA GLY A 164 -4.47 -9.52 2.24
C GLY A 164 -4.53 -10.79 3.07
N LYS A 165 -5.11 -11.83 2.47
CA LYS A 165 -5.10 -13.21 3.01
C LYS A 165 -4.96 -14.20 1.87
N PHE A 166 -4.00 -15.12 1.97
CA PHE A 166 -3.92 -16.25 1.03
C PHE A 166 -5.02 -17.26 1.31
N VAL A 167 -5.73 -17.67 0.26
CA VAL A 167 -6.79 -18.66 0.30
C VAL A 167 -6.68 -19.52 -0.96
N ASN A 168 -6.37 -20.81 -0.80
CA ASN A 168 -6.31 -21.79 -1.89
C ASN A 168 -5.45 -21.34 -3.11
N GLY A 169 -4.30 -20.70 -2.84
CA GLY A 169 -3.40 -20.17 -3.88
C GLY A 169 -3.80 -18.80 -4.45
N ASN A 170 -5.00 -18.31 -4.15
CA ASN A 170 -5.42 -16.95 -4.47
C ASN A 170 -5.07 -15.98 -3.35
N LEU A 171 -5.10 -14.68 -3.64
CA LEU A 171 -4.97 -13.62 -2.65
C LEU A 171 -6.33 -12.89 -2.50
N HIS A 172 -6.96 -13.06 -1.35
CA HIS A 172 -8.16 -12.32 -0.99
C HIS A 172 -7.76 -10.97 -0.39
N LEU A 173 -8.27 -9.88 -0.97
CA LEU A 173 -8.15 -8.53 -0.41
C LEU A 173 -9.49 -8.07 0.15
N TYR A 174 -9.48 -7.80 1.46
CA TYR A 174 -10.61 -7.16 2.12
C TYR A 174 -10.62 -5.67 1.81
N CYS A 175 -11.79 -5.17 1.44
CA CYS A 175 -12.03 -3.76 1.17
C CYS A 175 -13.32 -3.34 1.87
N TYR A 176 -13.35 -2.12 2.39
CA TYR A 176 -14.49 -1.63 3.16
C TYR A 176 -15.54 -0.92 2.30
N VAL A 177 -15.62 -1.23 1.00
CA VAL A 177 -16.62 -0.67 0.09
C VAL A 177 -17.89 -1.50 0.09
N HIS A 178 -19.03 -0.83 -0.08
CA HIS A 178 -20.35 -1.46 0.08
C HIS A 178 -21.14 -1.57 -1.23
N THR A 179 -20.55 -1.20 -2.38
CA THR A 179 -21.23 -1.31 -3.67
C THR A 179 -20.44 -2.14 -4.66
N SER A 180 -21.14 -2.98 -5.43
CA SER A 180 -20.52 -3.75 -6.51
C SER A 180 -19.84 -2.86 -7.56
N LYS A 181 -20.34 -1.63 -7.75
CA LYS A 181 -19.76 -0.66 -8.68
C LYS A 181 -18.37 -0.21 -8.22
N ASP A 182 -18.22 0.09 -6.93
CA ASP A 182 -16.93 0.49 -6.36
C ASP A 182 -15.90 -0.63 -6.48
N VAL A 183 -16.30 -1.88 -6.23
CA VAL A 183 -15.41 -3.05 -6.43
C VAL A 183 -14.98 -3.20 -7.88
N GLN A 184 -15.90 -3.02 -8.84
CA GLN A 184 -15.55 -3.07 -10.26
C GLN A 184 -14.56 -1.96 -10.66
N ILE A 185 -14.66 -0.77 -10.07
CA ILE A 185 -13.68 0.31 -10.27
C ILE A 185 -12.30 -0.13 -9.75
N LEU A 186 -12.24 -0.74 -8.55
CA LEU A 186 -11.00 -1.25 -7.98
C LEU A 186 -10.39 -2.37 -8.85
N ASN A 187 -11.20 -3.31 -9.35
CA ASN A 187 -10.69 -4.38 -10.23
C ASN A 187 -10.12 -3.83 -11.53
N LYS A 188 -10.82 -2.89 -12.17
CA LYS A 188 -10.32 -2.21 -13.38
C LYS A 188 -9.03 -1.44 -13.11
N MET A 189 -8.95 -0.77 -11.95
CA MET A 189 -7.74 -0.06 -11.51
C MET A 189 -6.55 -1.01 -11.31
N LEU A 190 -6.75 -2.14 -10.62
CA LEU A 190 -5.68 -3.13 -10.40
C LEU A 190 -5.21 -3.75 -11.72
N LYS A 191 -6.14 -4.05 -12.63
CA LYS A 191 -5.81 -4.57 -13.95
C LYS A 191 -5.04 -3.56 -14.79
N SER A 192 -5.45 -2.29 -14.80
CA SER A 192 -4.82 -1.27 -15.64
C SER A 192 -3.45 -0.83 -15.12
N LEU A 193 -3.26 -0.73 -13.80
CA LEU A 193 -2.00 -0.29 -13.21
C LEU A 193 -0.95 -1.40 -13.17
N TYR A 194 -1.37 -2.64 -12.89
CA TYR A 194 -0.45 -3.72 -12.50
C TYR A 194 -0.63 -5.01 -13.29
N GLY A 195 -1.56 -5.04 -14.25
CA GLY A 195 -1.89 -6.26 -15.00
C GLY A 195 -2.57 -7.35 -14.17
N ILE A 196 -2.93 -7.06 -12.90
CA ILE A 196 -3.48 -8.01 -11.94
C ILE A 196 -4.90 -8.41 -12.35
N ASN A 197 -5.12 -9.70 -12.56
CA ASN A 197 -6.45 -10.27 -12.75
C ASN A 197 -7.12 -10.49 -11.40
N CYS A 198 -8.35 -10.01 -11.27
CA CYS A 198 -9.13 -10.17 -10.06
C CYS A 198 -10.63 -10.10 -10.33
N ASN A 199 -11.38 -10.82 -9.51
CA ASN A 199 -12.83 -10.88 -9.54
C ASN A 199 -13.42 -10.48 -8.18
N LYS A 200 -14.71 -10.11 -8.19
CA LYS A 200 -15.45 -9.82 -6.96
C LYS A 200 -15.95 -11.12 -6.35
N LEU A 201 -15.75 -11.30 -5.06
CA LEU A 201 -16.48 -12.26 -4.23
C LEU A 201 -17.41 -11.53 -3.28
N GLU A 202 -18.60 -12.08 -3.08
CA GLU A 202 -19.58 -11.56 -2.16
C GLU A 202 -19.59 -12.41 -0.88
N CYS A 203 -19.56 -11.73 0.26
CA CYS A 203 -19.58 -12.34 1.59
C CYS A 203 -20.89 -12.04 2.30
N LYS A 204 -21.13 -12.75 3.40
CA LYS A 204 -22.24 -12.44 4.32
C LYS A 204 -22.19 -10.96 4.73
N ASN A 205 -23.37 -10.38 4.95
CA ASN A 205 -23.58 -8.98 5.35
C ASN A 205 -23.23 -7.93 4.28
N ASN A 206 -23.29 -8.26 2.98
CA ASN A 206 -23.00 -7.35 1.86
C ASN A 206 -21.57 -6.80 1.88
N HIS A 207 -20.62 -7.60 2.36
CA HIS A 207 -19.19 -7.27 2.26
C HIS A 207 -18.62 -7.87 0.99
N PHE A 208 -17.68 -7.16 0.37
CA PHE A 208 -17.00 -7.63 -0.83
C PHE A 208 -15.53 -7.95 -0.56
N ILE A 209 -15.06 -8.99 -1.22
CA ILE A 209 -13.65 -9.36 -1.28
C ILE A 209 -13.21 -9.24 -2.74
N ILE A 210 -12.04 -8.66 -2.97
CA ILE A 210 -11.37 -8.74 -4.26
C ILE A 210 -10.53 -10.00 -4.23
N ASN A 211 -10.94 -11.01 -5.00
CA ASN A 211 -10.16 -12.23 -5.19
C ASN A 211 -9.19 -12.02 -6.34
N ILE A 212 -7.90 -12.08 -6.01
CA ILE A 212 -6.83 -12.02 -6.99
C ILE A 212 -6.44 -13.44 -7.36
N ASP A 213 -6.45 -13.70 -8.67
CA ASP A 213 -6.17 -15.01 -9.21
C ASP A 213 -4.73 -15.45 -8.93
N LYS A 214 -4.55 -16.75 -8.68
CA LYS A 214 -3.25 -17.38 -8.45
C LYS A 214 -2.18 -16.99 -9.48
N GLU A 215 -2.56 -16.81 -10.76
CA GLU A 215 -1.58 -16.44 -11.80
C GLU A 215 -1.01 -15.03 -11.59
N SER A 216 -1.75 -14.14 -10.92
CA SER A 216 -1.32 -12.78 -10.64
C SER A 216 -0.50 -12.65 -9.35
N VAL A 217 -0.51 -13.68 -8.48
CA VAL A 217 0.17 -13.64 -7.17
C VAL A 217 1.68 -13.43 -7.32
N ASN A 218 2.33 -14.10 -8.28
CA ASN A 218 3.77 -13.94 -8.51
C ASN A 218 4.13 -12.52 -8.94
N SER A 219 3.32 -11.91 -9.80
CA SER A 219 3.50 -10.51 -10.21
C SER A 219 3.35 -9.56 -9.03
N ILE A 220 2.39 -9.81 -8.14
CA ILE A 220 2.19 -9.03 -6.92
C ILE A 220 3.40 -9.11 -6.00
N ILE A 221 3.90 -10.33 -5.75
CA ILE A 221 5.07 -10.51 -4.88
C ILE A 221 6.24 -9.68 -5.42
N LYS A 222 6.51 -9.73 -6.73
CA LYS A 222 7.55 -8.90 -7.37
C LYS A 222 7.33 -7.39 -7.17
N ILE A 223 6.07 -6.93 -7.22
CA ILE A 223 5.74 -5.52 -7.02
C ILE A 223 5.95 -5.09 -5.57
N ILE A 224 5.54 -5.91 -4.59
CA ILE A 224 5.51 -5.50 -3.18
C ILE A 224 6.83 -5.74 -2.44
N THR A 225 7.62 -6.75 -2.83
CA THR A 225 8.85 -7.15 -2.12
C THR A 225 9.82 -5.97 -1.90
N PRO A 226 10.16 -5.15 -2.92
CA PRO A 226 11.08 -4.03 -2.71
C PRO A 226 10.59 -3.01 -1.67
N PHE A 227 9.27 -2.79 -1.60
CA PHE A 227 8.66 -1.87 -0.62
C PHE A 227 8.60 -2.49 0.77
N CYS A 228 8.36 -3.80 0.87
CA CYS A 228 8.39 -4.51 2.14
C CYS A 228 9.78 -4.47 2.78
N GLU A 229 10.84 -4.58 1.99
CA GLU A 229 12.23 -4.44 2.45
C GLU A 229 12.52 -2.99 2.85
N THR A 230 12.32 -2.05 1.92
CA THR A 230 12.61 -0.61 2.11
C THR A 230 11.91 -0.05 3.35
N TYR A 231 10.65 -0.43 3.57
CA TYR A 231 9.83 0.05 4.67
C TYR A 231 9.78 -0.91 5.86
N LYS A 232 10.56 -2.00 5.88
CA LYS A 232 10.65 -2.96 6.99
C LYS A 232 9.30 -3.59 7.39
N LEU A 233 8.47 -3.92 6.41
CA LEU A 233 7.12 -4.47 6.61
C LEU A 233 7.11 -6.01 6.79
N HIS A 234 8.25 -6.69 6.63
CA HIS A 234 8.37 -8.16 6.66
C HIS A 234 7.88 -8.82 7.96
N ASN A 235 7.92 -8.10 9.09
CA ASN A 235 7.47 -8.61 10.40
C ASN A 235 6.00 -8.30 10.70
N ILE A 236 5.25 -7.78 9.73
CA ILE A 236 3.91 -7.25 9.92
C ILE A 236 2.94 -7.92 8.94
N GLY A 237 1.68 -8.09 9.33
CA GLY A 237 0.60 -8.47 8.42
C GLY A 237 0.83 -9.80 7.67
N LEU A 238 0.63 -9.79 6.35
CA LEU A 238 0.72 -10.97 5.48
C LEU A 238 2.03 -11.76 5.67
N PHE A 239 3.19 -11.08 5.78
CA PHE A 239 4.49 -11.76 5.92
C PHE A 239 4.73 -12.36 7.31
N LYS A 240 4.13 -11.80 8.36
CA LYS A 240 4.12 -12.43 9.70
C LYS A 240 3.41 -13.79 9.66
N ASN A 241 2.36 -13.92 8.85
CA ASN A 241 1.67 -15.19 8.62
C ASN A 241 2.47 -16.12 7.70
N ILE A 242 3.21 -15.58 6.72
CA ILE A 242 4.11 -16.36 5.85
C ILE A 242 5.26 -16.99 6.64
N ASN A 243 5.93 -16.25 7.51
CA ASN A 243 7.05 -16.78 8.30
C ASN A 243 6.60 -17.83 9.34
N LYS A 244 5.36 -17.74 9.85
CA LYS A 244 4.74 -18.84 10.62
C LYS A 244 4.44 -20.06 9.75
N ASN A 245 4.07 -19.84 8.49
CA ASN A 245 3.78 -20.87 7.50
C ASN A 245 4.98 -21.11 6.56
N LYS A 246 6.20 -21.20 7.12
CA LYS A 246 7.45 -21.48 6.36
C LYS A 246 7.34 -22.75 5.48
N PHE A 247 6.39 -23.63 5.81
CA PHE A 247 6.01 -24.80 5.02
C PHE A 247 5.36 -24.50 3.65
N ILE A 248 4.63 -23.38 3.50
CA ILE A 248 3.95 -22.99 2.25
C ILE A 248 4.94 -22.32 1.28
N PHE A 249 5.85 -21.47 1.79
CA PHE A 249 6.84 -20.80 0.95
C PHE A 249 7.96 -21.73 0.49
N ASN A 250 8.39 -22.69 1.32
CA ASN A 250 9.33 -23.72 0.88
C ASN A 250 8.77 -24.59 -0.27
N ASN A 251 7.43 -24.70 -0.40
CA ASN A 251 6.79 -25.35 -1.55
C ASN A 251 6.62 -24.41 -2.76
N LEU A 252 6.67 -23.09 -2.57
CA LEU A 252 6.75 -22.14 -3.69
C LEU A 252 8.19 -22.07 -4.23
N GLU A 253 9.23 -22.10 -3.39
CA GLU A 253 10.61 -22.21 -3.85
C GLU A 253 10.95 -23.59 -4.46
N LYS A 254 10.45 -24.69 -3.87
CA LYS A 254 10.70 -26.04 -4.42
C LYS A 254 10.00 -26.33 -5.75
N ASN A 255 8.87 -25.67 -6.05
CA ASN A 255 8.16 -25.83 -7.32
C ASN A 255 8.66 -24.90 -8.43
N PHE A 256 9.61 -24.00 -8.14
CA PHE A 256 10.18 -23.09 -9.13
C PHE A 256 11.71 -23.14 -9.04
N GLY A 257 12.26 -24.17 -9.71
CA GLY A 257 13.63 -24.29 -10.22
C GLY A 257 14.71 -23.49 -9.51
N THR A 258 15.54 -24.20 -8.75
CA THR A 258 16.86 -23.75 -8.29
C THR A 258 17.64 -23.08 -9.43
N SER A 259 17.83 -21.76 -9.34
CA SER A 259 18.97 -21.11 -9.99
C SER A 259 19.91 -20.65 -8.88
N ASN A 260 21.03 -21.38 -8.80
CA ASN A 260 22.07 -21.23 -7.79
C ASN A 260 22.61 -19.79 -7.77
N PHE A 261 22.47 -19.12 -6.62
CA PHE A 261 23.37 -18.05 -6.22
C PHE A 261 24.13 -18.49 -4.98
N THR A 262 25.28 -19.14 -5.21
CA THR A 262 26.35 -19.28 -4.21
C THR A 262 26.95 -17.91 -3.96
N ILE A 263 26.72 -17.36 -2.77
CA ILE A 263 27.51 -16.25 -2.25
C ILE A 263 28.78 -16.88 -1.67
N ARG A 264 29.93 -16.59 -2.29
CA ARG A 264 31.25 -16.88 -1.72
C ARG A 264 31.47 -15.91 -0.57
N GLU A 265 31.76 -16.46 0.60
CA GLU A 265 32.25 -15.71 1.75
C GLU A 265 33.70 -15.28 1.48
N THR A 266 33.95 -13.99 1.65
CA THR A 266 35.25 -13.39 2.02
C THR A 266 34.97 -12.23 2.95
#